data_AF-A0A3M2HSD1-F1
#
_entry.id   AF-A0A3M2HSD1-F1
#
_cell.length_a   1.000
_cell.length_b   1.000
_cell.length_c   1.000
_cell.angle_alpha   90.00
_cell.angle_beta   90.00
_cell.angle_gamma   90.00
#
_symmetry.space_group_name_H-M   'P 1'
#
loop_
_entity.id
_entity.type
_entity.pdbx_description
1 polymer ?
#
loop_
_entity_poly.entity_id
_entity_poly.type
_entity_poly.pdbx_seq_one_letter_code
_entity_poly.pdbx_strand_id
1 'polypeptide(L)'
;MTKAVKPDAEQPYFETPAHIPSGSDHQIPHSHRLVYRDHDVIVHLTGYEYETFGETLWAVGAEVVKDLEIVVPVEVDQEQHYRSYDEARDRGIELGKHLVDALQGC
;
A
#
# COMPACT_ATOMS: atom_id res chain seq x y z
N MET A 1 -31.65 -8.62 10.85
CA MET A 1 -30.74 -7.55 10.40
C MET A 1 -29.33 -8.07 10.57
N THR A 2 -28.76 -8.62 9.52
CA THR A 2 -27.36 -9.06 9.50
C THR A 2 -26.49 -7.81 9.54
N LYS A 3 -25.79 -7.59 10.66
CA LYS A 3 -24.68 -6.62 10.70
C LYS A 3 -23.78 -6.96 9.52
N ALA A 4 -23.54 -5.99 8.65
CA ALA A 4 -22.49 -6.10 7.65
C ALA A 4 -21.21 -6.38 8.44
N VAL A 5 -20.75 -7.62 8.42
CA VAL A 5 -19.44 -8.00 8.92
C VAL A 5 -18.49 -7.29 7.97
N LYS A 6 -17.90 -6.18 8.44
CA LYS A 6 -16.72 -5.60 7.80
C LYS A 6 -15.75 -6.79 7.75
N PRO A 7 -15.30 -7.25 6.57
CA PRO A 7 -14.26 -8.27 6.54
C PRO A 7 -13.17 -7.75 7.46
N ASP A 8 -12.80 -8.56 8.46
CA ASP A 8 -11.65 -8.25 9.32
C ASP A 8 -10.56 -7.80 8.36
N ALA A 9 -10.20 -6.52 8.45
CA ALA A 9 -9.16 -5.97 7.60
C ALA A 9 -7.98 -6.91 7.80
N GLU A 10 -7.55 -7.55 6.71
CA GLU A 10 -6.35 -8.36 6.66
C GLU A 10 -5.28 -7.60 7.44
N GLN A 11 -4.50 -8.33 8.25
CA GLN A 11 -3.47 -7.75 9.11
C GLN A 11 -2.77 -6.60 8.37
N PRO A 12 -2.56 -5.45 9.01
CA PRO A 12 -1.99 -4.30 8.32
C PRO A 12 -0.73 -4.75 7.60
N TYR A 13 -0.67 -4.54 6.29
CA TYR A 13 0.45 -4.92 5.43
C TYR A 13 1.79 -4.30 5.88
N PHE A 14 1.73 -3.32 6.80
CA PHE A 14 2.85 -2.55 7.28
C PHE A 14 2.92 -2.65 8.81
N GLU A 15 4.14 -2.86 9.31
CA GLU A 15 4.40 -2.71 10.74
C GLU A 15 4.32 -1.23 11.11
N THR A 16 3.64 -0.94 12.23
CA THR A 16 3.58 0.40 12.80
C THR A 16 5.01 0.88 13.11
N PRO A 17 5.46 2.05 12.65
CA PRO A 17 6.79 2.58 12.97
C PRO A 17 7.09 2.53 14.48
N ALA A 18 8.31 2.13 14.83
CA ALA A 18 8.71 1.91 16.24
C ALA A 18 8.61 3.17 17.15
N HIS A 19 8.43 4.36 16.57
CA HIS A 19 8.25 5.62 17.27
C HIS A 19 6.77 6.03 17.43
N ILE A 20 5.81 5.24 16.93
CA ILE A 20 4.38 5.52 17.14
C ILE A 20 3.95 5.03 18.53
N PRO A 21 3.37 5.90 19.37
CA PRO A 21 2.74 5.48 20.61
C PRO A 21 1.61 4.48 20.35
N SER A 22 1.52 3.42 21.16
CA SER A 22 0.37 2.51 21.15
C SER A 22 -0.92 3.33 21.38
N GLY A 23 -1.85 3.28 20.42
CA GLY A 23 -3.13 4.01 20.46
C GLY A 23 -3.26 5.27 19.57
N SER A 24 -2.26 5.56 18.71
CA SER A 24 -2.36 6.54 17.61
C SER A 24 -2.51 5.85 16.25
N ASP A 25 -3.48 4.94 16.17
CA ASP A 25 -3.68 3.93 15.14
C ASP A 25 -4.83 4.28 14.17
N HIS A 26 -5.04 5.57 13.90
CA HIS A 26 -5.95 5.97 12.83
C HIS A 26 -5.32 5.67 11.46
N GLN A 27 -5.70 4.54 10.90
CA GLN A 27 -5.27 4.10 9.58
C GLN A 27 -6.22 4.60 8.50
N ILE A 28 -5.66 5.20 7.45
CA ILE A 28 -6.39 5.66 6.27
C ILE A 28 -5.97 4.79 5.08
N PRO A 29 -6.74 3.73 4.77
CA PRO A 29 -6.42 2.87 3.63
C PRO A 29 -6.81 3.55 2.32
N HIS A 30 -5.91 3.49 1.34
CA HIS A 30 -6.13 3.92 -0.03
C HIS A 30 -5.55 2.91 -1.01
N SER A 31 -6.12 2.87 -2.21
CA SER A 31 -5.54 2.11 -3.31
C SER A 31 -5.59 2.90 -4.62
N HIS A 32 -4.58 2.68 -5.44
CA HIS A 32 -4.46 3.28 -6.76
C HIS A 32 -4.14 2.21 -7.80
N ARG A 33 -5.00 2.09 -8.81
CA ARG A 33 -4.82 1.13 -9.91
C ARG A 33 -4.33 1.85 -11.16
N LEU A 34 -3.35 1.25 -11.83
CA LEU A 34 -2.95 1.61 -13.19
C LEU A 34 -2.71 0.36 -14.04
N VAL A 35 -2.71 0.54 -15.35
CA VAL A 35 -2.32 -0.51 -16.30
C VAL A 35 -0.91 -0.21 -16.81
N TYR A 36 -0.02 -1.21 -16.79
CA TYR A 36 1.33 -1.12 -17.33
C TYR A 36 1.74 -2.43 -18.01
N ARG A 37 2.13 -2.36 -19.28
CA ARG A 37 2.53 -3.52 -20.13
C ARG A 37 1.57 -4.72 -20.03
N ASP A 38 0.27 -4.46 -20.20
CA ASP A 38 -0.79 -5.48 -20.14
C ASP A 38 -0.94 -6.17 -18.77
N HIS A 39 -0.47 -5.52 -17.71
CA HIS A 39 -0.69 -5.93 -16.33
C HIS A 39 -1.41 -4.80 -15.58
N ASP A 40 -2.30 -5.18 -14.67
CA ASP A 40 -2.84 -4.28 -13.66
C ASP A 40 -1.83 -4.18 -12.52
N VAL A 41 -1.44 -2.97 -12.17
CA VAL A 41 -0.67 -2.66 -10.97
C VAL A 41 -1.61 -2.02 -9.98
N ILE A 42 -1.72 -2.60 -8.79
CA ILE A 42 -2.52 -2.08 -7.69
C ILE A 42 -1.56 -1.63 -6.59
N VAL A 43 -1.50 -0.32 -6.37
CA VAL A 43 -0.73 0.31 -5.31
C VAL A 43 -1.61 0.39 -4.08
N HIS A 44 -1.14 -0.17 -2.97
CA HIS A 44 -1.77 -0.12 -1.66
C HIS A 44 -1.06 0.93 -0.81
N LEU A 45 -1.83 1.84 -0.22
CA LEU A 45 -1.32 2.88 0.66
C LEU A 45 -2.04 2.84 2.00
N THR A 46 -1.28 2.97 3.09
CA THR A 46 -1.86 3.16 4.41
C THR A 46 -1.27 4.42 5.04
N GLY A 47 -2.13 5.41 5.26
CA GLY A 47 -1.80 6.60 6.03
C GLY A 47 -1.94 6.32 7.53
N TYR A 48 -0.96 6.73 8.32
CA TYR A 48 -0.96 6.69 9.77
C TYR A 48 -1.01 8.13 10.28
N GLU A 49 -2.13 8.55 10.86
CA GLU A 49 -2.26 9.90 11.42
C GLU A 49 -1.61 10.01 12.80
N TYR A 50 -0.79 11.03 12.98
CA TYR A 50 -0.13 11.36 14.23
C TYR A 50 -0.84 12.56 14.85
N GLU A 51 -1.85 12.33 15.69
CA GLU A 51 -2.58 13.42 16.38
C GLU A 51 -1.63 14.36 17.16
N THR A 52 -0.51 13.82 17.65
CA THR A 52 0.49 14.60 18.41
C THR A 52 1.30 15.56 17.53
N PHE A 53 1.46 15.25 16.24
CA PHE A 53 2.27 16.03 15.30
C PHE A 53 1.43 16.73 14.22
N GLY A 54 0.14 16.40 14.09
CA GLY A 54 -0.73 16.92 13.04
C GLY A 54 -0.32 16.49 11.63
N GLU A 55 0.46 15.40 11.52
CA GLU A 55 1.02 14.89 10.26
C GLU A 55 0.55 13.46 10.00
N THR A 56 0.50 13.07 8.74
CA THR A 56 0.20 11.69 8.31
C THR A 56 1.42 11.12 7.62
N LEU A 57 1.90 9.96 8.06
CA LEU A 57 2.91 9.20 7.32
C LEU A 57 2.26 8.07 6.54
N TRP A 58 2.75 7.85 5.32
CA TRP A 58 2.18 6.91 4.38
C TRP A 58 3.14 5.74 4.16
N ALA A 59 2.65 4.53 4.36
CA ALA A 59 3.33 3.30 3.93
C ALA A 59 2.74 2.85 2.59
N VAL A 60 3.55 2.19 1.75
CA VAL A 60 3.17 1.82 0.40
C VAL A 60 3.65 0.42 0.01
N GLY A 61 2.82 -0.30 -0.72
CA GLY A 61 3.18 -1.52 -1.42
C GLY A 61 2.50 -1.60 -2.79
N ALA A 62 2.92 -2.54 -3.63
CA ALA A 62 2.30 -2.78 -4.92
C ALA A 62 2.15 -4.27 -5.20
N GLU A 63 1.02 -4.67 -5.77
CA GLU A 63 0.79 -5.99 -6.34
C GLU A 63 0.59 -5.90 -7.86
N VAL A 64 0.85 -7.02 -8.54
CA VAL A 64 0.64 -7.14 -9.99
C VAL A 64 -0.42 -8.21 -10.25
N VAL A 65 -1.42 -7.83 -11.05
CA VAL A 65 -2.54 -8.67 -11.43
C VAL A 65 -2.59 -8.82 -12.95
N LYS A 66 -2.88 -10.02 -13.43
CA LYS A 66 -3.16 -10.30 -14.84
C LYS A 66 -4.31 -11.28 -14.94
N ASP A 67 -5.26 -11.04 -15.85
CA ASP A 67 -6.40 -11.94 -16.09
C ASP A 67 -7.19 -12.28 -14.81
N LEU A 68 -7.33 -11.30 -13.90
CA LEU A 68 -7.96 -11.42 -12.58
C LEU A 68 -7.20 -12.29 -11.56
N GLU A 69 -5.96 -12.69 -11.87
CA GLU A 69 -5.08 -13.43 -10.96
C GLU A 69 -3.91 -12.57 -10.47
N ILE A 70 -3.58 -12.69 -9.19
CA ILE A 70 -2.39 -12.06 -8.61
C ILE A 70 -1.16 -12.82 -9.11
N VAL A 71 -0.35 -12.19 -9.95
CA VAL A 71 0.88 -12.77 -10.50
C VAL A 71 2.12 -12.38 -9.71
N VAL A 72 2.07 -11.25 -9.00
CA VAL A 72 3.05 -10.88 -7.97
C VAL A 72 2.26 -10.40 -6.75
N PRO A 73 2.41 -11.05 -5.57
CA PRO A 73 1.76 -10.59 -4.35
C PRO A 73 2.26 -9.20 -3.96
N VAL A 74 1.60 -8.57 -2.98
CA VAL A 74 2.01 -7.24 -2.49
C VAL A 74 3.46 -7.26 -2.03
N GLU A 75 4.30 -6.50 -2.72
CA GLU A 75 5.65 -6.15 -2.27
C GLU A 75 5.60 -4.77 -1.61
N VAL A 76 6.14 -4.69 -0.40
CA VAL A 76 6.08 -3.49 0.45
C VAL A 76 7.41 -2.74 0.39
N ASP A 77 7.35 -1.41 0.29
CA ASP A 77 8.52 -0.56 0.51
C ASP A 77 8.79 -0.45 2.02
N GLN A 78 9.48 -1.46 2.58
CA GLN A 78 9.72 -1.61 4.02
C GLN A 78 10.67 -0.55 4.61
N GLU A 79 11.44 0.16 3.78
CA GLU A 79 12.49 1.05 4.25
C GLU A 79 12.03 2.51 4.45
N GLN A 80 10.84 2.88 3.95
CA GLN A 80 10.42 4.28 3.90
C GLN A 80 8.95 4.50 4.28
N HIS A 81 8.74 5.54 5.08
CA HIS A 81 7.44 6.16 5.30
C HIS A 81 7.44 7.55 4.66
N TYR A 82 6.41 7.85 3.90
CA TYR A 82 6.31 9.07 3.08
C TYR A 82 5.47 10.13 3.79
N ARG A 83 5.87 11.40 3.69
CA ARG A 83 5.13 12.51 4.35
C ARG A 83 3.94 13.02 3.53
N SER A 84 3.82 12.56 2.29
CA SER A 84 2.78 12.96 1.35
C SER A 84 2.14 11.73 0.71
N TYR A 85 0.82 11.79 0.56
CA TYR A 85 0.07 10.80 -0.21
C TYR A 85 0.55 10.71 -1.65
N ASP A 86 0.78 11.85 -2.31
CA ASP A 86 1.18 11.87 -3.72
C ASP A 86 2.58 11.27 -3.90
N GLU A 87 3.50 11.56 -2.99
CA GLU A 87 4.85 10.98 -3.00
C GLU A 87 4.80 9.47 -2.80
N ALA A 88 4.03 9.00 -1.82
CA ALA A 88 3.81 7.58 -1.56
C ALA A 88 3.19 6.88 -2.79
N ARG A 89 2.20 7.51 -3.43
CA ARG A 89 1.53 6.97 -4.62
C ARG A 89 2.52 6.83 -5.77
N ASP A 90 3.27 7.89 -6.06
CA ASP A 90 4.20 7.91 -7.18
C ASP A 90 5.31 6.87 -6.97
N ARG A 91 5.79 6.69 -5.73
CA ARG A 91 6.70 5.59 -5.38
C ARG A 91 6.07 4.22 -5.62
N GLY A 92 4.84 4.00 -5.16
CA GLY A 92 4.14 2.74 -5.36
C GLY A 92 3.96 2.40 -6.84
N ILE A 93 3.74 3.42 -7.69
CA ILE A 93 3.69 3.26 -9.14
C ILE A 93 5.05 2.80 -9.68
N GLU A 94 6.16 3.41 -9.24
CA GLU A 94 7.51 3.00 -9.64
C GLU A 94 7.80 1.56 -9.22
N LEU A 95 7.50 1.21 -7.96
CA LEU A 95 7.65 -0.14 -7.44
C LEU A 95 6.87 -1.15 -8.30
N GLY A 96 5.59 -0.93 -8.52
CA GLY A 96 4.76 -1.83 -9.32
C GLY A 96 5.22 -1.98 -10.77
N LYS A 97 5.72 -0.89 -11.40
CA LYS A 97 6.33 -0.97 -12.73
C LYS A 97 7.60 -1.82 -12.72
N HIS A 98 8.45 -1.69 -11.71
CA HIS A 98 9.64 -2.53 -11.56
C HIS A 98 9.29 -4.01 -11.39
N LEU A 99 8.23 -4.35 -10.65
CA LEU A 99 7.75 -5.73 -10.53
C LEU A 99 7.32 -6.30 -11.89
N VAL A 100 6.54 -5.53 -12.66
CA VAL A 100 6.14 -5.92 -14.02
C VAL A 100 7.35 -6.08 -14.94
N ASP A 101 8.33 -5.17 -14.87
CA ASP A 101 9.55 -5.26 -15.68
C ASP A 101 10.37 -6.53 -15.33
N ALA A 102 10.42 -6.92 -14.05
CA ALA A 102 11.11 -8.13 -13.60
C ALA A 102 10.45 -9.42 -14.13
N LEU A 103 9.12 -9.45 -14.30
CA LEU A 103 8.42 -10.60 -14.89
C LEU A 103 8.77 -10.84 -16.37
N GLN A 104 9.22 -9.81 -17.07
CA GLN A 104 9.55 -9.85 -18.50
C GLN A 104 11.04 -10.10 -18.76
N GLY A 105 11.85 -10.24 -17.71
CA GLY A 105 13.31 -10.25 -17.74
C GLY A 105 13.99 -11.59 -17.47
N CYS A 106 13.34 -12.72 -17.79
CA CYS A 106 13.96 -14.07 -17.86
C CYS A 106 13.71 -14.70 -19.24
#